data_AF-T0I000-F1
#
_entry.id   AF-T0I000-F1
#
_cell.length_a   1.000
_cell.length_b   1.000
_cell.length_c   1.000
_cell.angle_alpha   90.00
_cell.angle_beta   90.00
_cell.angle_gamma   90.00
#
_symmetry.space_group_name_H-M   'P 1'
#
loop_
_entity.id
_entity.type
_entity.pdbx_description
1 polymer ?
#
loop_
_entity_poly.entity_id
_entity_poly.type
_entity_poly.pdbx_seq_one_letter_code
_entity_poly.pdbx_strand_id
1 'polypeptide(L)'
;MYHRDRNIDRTTLEFPGREGQGNCFNADDFAELVNTLTQLVQTLRQFVERAGALDRSLEALKLPAPSVSVENIRQFLQIDSPGPARFVQILMEMQGQAVSERKMTQLMGCKAASIKMLADKARAGLRECGFEISIARGGGSGYFMDKLEAWHMTRLCKVVEIYGAQSPRCPPDHRERKTT
;
A
#
# COMPACT_ATOMS: atom_id res chain seq x y z
N MET A 1 26.47 31.20 49.32
CA MET A 1 26.23 32.03 48.11
C MET A 1 26.98 31.37 46.96
N TYR A 2 26.26 30.69 46.06
CA TYR A 2 26.85 30.08 44.88
C TYR A 2 26.64 31.00 43.68
N HIS A 3 27.71 31.61 43.19
CA HIS A 3 27.73 32.25 41.87
C HIS A 3 27.69 31.14 40.81
N ARG A 4 26.68 31.18 39.95
CA ARG A 4 26.57 30.34 38.77
C ARG A 4 26.36 31.24 37.56
N ASP A 5 27.43 31.91 37.14
CA ASP A 5 27.52 32.47 35.81
C ASP A 5 27.53 31.30 34.81
N ARG A 6 26.36 31.03 34.23
CA ARG A 6 26.28 30.23 32.99
C ARG A 6 26.35 31.20 31.83
N ASN A 7 27.57 31.60 31.50
CA ASN A 7 27.88 32.04 30.16
C ASN A 7 27.70 30.81 29.26
N ILE A 8 26.59 30.75 28.51
CA ILE A 8 26.37 29.73 27.50
C ILE A 8 27.24 30.12 26.33
N ASP A 9 28.49 29.64 26.36
CA ASP A 9 29.37 29.71 25.21
C ASP A 9 28.73 28.85 24.12
N ARG A 10 28.36 29.49 23.01
CA ARG A 10 27.84 28.83 21.81
C ARG A 10 29.00 28.00 21.26
N THR A 11 29.05 26.73 21.63
CA THR A 11 29.95 25.76 21.00
C THR A 11 29.53 25.64 19.54
N THR A 12 30.25 26.35 18.67
CA THR A 12 30.34 26.10 17.25
C THR A 12 30.65 24.61 17.06
N LEU A 13 29.70 23.87 16.49
CA LEU A 13 29.92 22.49 16.07
C LEU A 13 30.85 22.52 14.87
N GLU A 14 32.16 22.46 15.12
CA GLU A 14 33.16 22.30 14.06
C GLU A 14 33.16 20.86 13.57
N PHE A 15 32.70 20.66 12.34
CA PHE A 15 32.87 19.41 11.61
C PHE A 15 34.24 19.43 10.91
N PRO A 16 35.02 18.33 10.95
CA PRO A 16 36.35 18.30 10.33
C PRO A 16 36.21 18.26 8.81
N GLY A 17 36.38 19.41 8.16
CA GLY A 17 36.45 19.56 6.71
C GLY A 17 37.88 19.49 6.21
N ARG A 18 38.10 18.78 5.10
CA ARG A 18 39.33 18.89 4.28
C ARG A 18 39.53 20.35 3.88
N GLU A 19 40.74 20.87 4.07
CA GLU A 19 41.15 22.19 3.62
C GLU A 19 40.91 22.34 2.11
N GLY A 20 40.18 23.40 1.72
CA GLY A 20 40.17 23.87 0.33
C GLY A 20 38.87 23.77 -0.48
N GLN A 21 37.70 23.67 0.16
CA GLN A 21 36.41 24.07 -0.44
C GLN A 21 35.34 24.17 0.66
N GLY A 22 35.19 25.36 1.23
CA GLY A 22 34.11 25.63 2.18
C GLY A 22 32.79 25.69 1.44
N ASN A 23 32.09 24.56 1.31
CA ASN A 23 30.65 24.59 1.06
C ASN A 23 29.99 25.10 2.35
N CYS A 24 29.89 26.42 2.47
CA CYS A 24 29.14 27.05 3.53
C CYS A 24 27.67 26.69 3.31
N PHE A 25 27.16 25.69 4.02
CA PHE A 25 25.73 25.48 4.13
C PHE A 25 25.18 26.73 4.84
N ASN A 26 24.59 27.65 4.09
CA ASN A 26 24.26 28.96 4.64
C ASN A 26 23.02 28.81 5.56
N ALA A 27 22.81 29.77 6.48
CA ALA A 27 21.70 29.70 7.44
C ALA A 27 20.32 29.71 6.77
N ASP A 28 20.19 30.36 5.63
CA ASP A 28 19.00 30.38 4.77
C ASP A 28 18.78 29.01 4.09
N ASP A 29 19.84 28.34 3.62
CA ASP A 29 19.77 26.98 3.06
C ASP A 29 19.32 25.96 4.13
N PHE A 30 19.79 26.14 5.37
CA PHE A 30 19.35 25.34 6.51
C PHE A 30 17.88 25.64 6.88
N ALA A 31 17.48 26.90 6.87
CA ALA A 31 16.10 27.29 7.14
C ALA A 31 15.14 26.75 6.06
N GLU A 32 15.54 26.77 4.80
CA GLU A 32 14.77 26.20 3.68
C GLU A 32 14.64 24.68 3.80
N LEU A 33 15.72 23.98 4.18
CA LEU A 33 15.69 22.54 4.45
C LEU A 33 14.74 22.21 5.60
N VAL A 34 14.80 22.95 6.71
CA VAL A 34 13.91 22.77 7.88
C VAL A 34 12.46 23.04 7.49
N ASN A 35 12.19 24.06 6.68
CA ASN A 35 10.85 24.37 6.21
C ASN A 35 10.32 23.25 5.31
N THR A 36 11.13 22.73 4.40
CA THR A 36 10.78 21.61 3.52
C THR A 36 10.47 20.35 4.33
N LEU A 37 11.30 20.02 5.33
CA LEU A 37 11.05 18.91 6.24
C LEU A 37 9.77 19.10 7.06
N THR A 38 9.49 20.32 7.50
CA THR A 38 8.27 20.66 8.24
C THR A 38 7.03 20.45 7.37
N GLN A 39 7.06 20.91 6.11
CA GLN A 39 5.98 20.71 5.15
C GLN A 39 5.78 19.21 4.84
N LEU A 40 6.87 18.44 4.70
CA LEU A 40 6.80 17.00 4.52
C LEU A 40 6.14 16.32 5.72
N VAL A 41 6.54 16.67 6.94
CA VAL A 41 5.95 16.13 8.19
C VAL A 41 4.46 16.47 8.29
N GLN A 42 4.06 17.70 7.95
CA GLN A 42 2.65 18.09 7.94
C GLN A 42 1.84 17.33 6.89
N THR A 43 2.40 17.13 5.69
CA THR A 43 1.78 16.34 4.63
C THR A 43 1.61 14.89 5.05
N LEU A 44 2.65 14.29 5.65
CA LEU A 44 2.59 12.94 6.21
C LEU A 44 1.55 12.83 7.32
N ARG A 45 1.44 13.83 8.20
CA ARG A 45 0.43 13.86 9.24
C ARG A 45 -0.99 13.87 8.67
N GLN A 46 -1.26 14.75 7.70
CA GLN A 46 -2.57 14.80 7.03
C GLN A 46 -2.88 13.47 6.32
N PHE A 47 -1.89 12.85 5.71
CA PHE A 47 -2.02 11.54 5.09
C PHE A 47 -2.39 10.46 6.12
N VAL A 48 -1.67 10.40 7.25
CA VAL A 48 -1.94 9.45 8.34
C VAL A 48 -3.33 9.68 8.95
N GLU A 49 -3.73 10.93 9.16
CA GLU A 49 -5.06 11.27 9.67
C GLU A 49 -6.17 10.82 8.71
N ARG A 50 -5.98 11.01 7.40
CA ARG A 50 -6.92 10.55 6.36
C ARG A 50 -6.97 9.03 6.25
N ALA A 51 -5.82 8.36 6.27
CA ALA A 51 -5.74 6.90 6.29
C ALA A 51 -6.45 6.31 7.52
N GLY A 52 -6.21 6.89 8.71
CA GLY A 52 -6.90 6.49 9.93
C GLY A 52 -8.40 6.79 9.89
N ALA A 53 -8.83 7.87 9.22
CA ALA A 53 -10.25 8.15 9.01
C ALA A 53 -10.91 7.12 8.06
N LEU A 54 -10.20 6.70 7.01
CA LEU A 54 -10.64 5.62 6.13
C LEU A 54 -10.78 4.30 6.89
N ASP A 55 -9.81 3.95 7.73
CA ASP A 55 -9.86 2.72 8.55
C ASP A 55 -11.08 2.72 9.48
N ARG A 56 -11.30 3.82 10.21
CA ARG A 56 -12.47 3.98 11.07
C ARG A 56 -13.78 3.91 10.29
N SER A 57 -13.81 4.50 9.09
CA SER A 57 -14.99 4.45 8.22
C SER A 57 -15.28 3.02 7.74
N LEU A 58 -14.24 2.29 7.34
CA LEU A 58 -14.34 0.89 6.95
C LEU A 58 -14.74 -0.02 8.13
N GLU A 59 -14.32 0.30 9.35
CA GLU A 59 -14.75 -0.42 10.57
C GLU A 59 -16.20 -0.13 10.91
N ALA A 60 -16.62 1.13 10.79
CA ALA A 60 -17.99 1.56 11.04
C ALA A 60 -19.00 0.92 10.08
N LEU A 61 -18.57 0.55 8.86
CA LEU A 61 -19.43 -0.11 7.86
C LEU A 61 -19.93 -1.50 8.28
N LYS A 62 -19.48 -2.06 9.43
CA LYS A 62 -19.92 -3.37 9.96
C LYS A 62 -20.06 -4.44 8.88
N LEU A 63 -19.09 -4.47 7.97
CA LEU A 63 -19.12 -5.35 6.81
C LEU A 63 -19.22 -6.80 7.29
N PRO A 64 -20.11 -7.63 6.70
CA PRO A 64 -20.19 -9.04 7.04
C PRO A 64 -18.84 -9.72 6.80
N ALA A 65 -18.62 -10.86 7.48
CA ALA A 65 -17.33 -11.54 7.51
C ALA A 65 -16.63 -11.55 6.14
N PRO A 66 -15.31 -11.27 6.10
CA PRO A 66 -14.59 -10.98 4.87
C PRO A 66 -14.36 -12.23 4.00
N SER A 67 -15.41 -12.81 3.44
CA SER A 67 -15.32 -13.62 2.24
C SER A 67 -15.59 -12.70 1.05
N VAL A 68 -14.56 -12.51 0.24
CA VAL A 68 -14.63 -11.80 -1.04
C VAL A 68 -14.60 -12.86 -2.12
N SER A 69 -15.52 -12.81 -3.08
CA SER A 69 -15.53 -13.77 -4.18
C SER A 69 -14.34 -13.57 -5.14
N VAL A 70 -13.89 -14.63 -5.80
CA VAL A 70 -12.87 -14.56 -6.86
C VAL A 70 -13.29 -13.55 -7.93
N GLU A 71 -14.57 -13.53 -8.28
CA GLU A 71 -15.09 -12.66 -9.34
C GLU A 71 -15.01 -11.18 -8.95
N ASN A 72 -15.31 -10.84 -7.70
CA ASN A 72 -15.17 -9.46 -7.21
C ASN A 72 -13.72 -9.02 -7.20
N ILE A 73 -12.79 -9.91 -6.83
CA ILE A 73 -11.35 -9.65 -6.89
C ILE A 73 -10.92 -9.39 -8.33
N ARG A 74 -11.39 -10.19 -9.30
CA ARG A 74 -11.10 -9.98 -10.72
C ARG A 74 -11.59 -8.63 -11.22
N GLN A 75 -12.82 -8.27 -10.89
CA GLN A 75 -13.44 -7.02 -11.34
C GLN A 75 -12.80 -5.79 -10.69
N PHE A 76 -12.56 -5.85 -9.38
CA PHE A 76 -11.99 -4.73 -8.64
C PHE A 76 -10.50 -4.52 -8.94
N LEU A 77 -9.73 -5.61 -9.00
CA LEU A 77 -8.28 -5.57 -9.23
C LEU A 77 -7.89 -5.78 -10.69
N GLN A 78 -8.87 -5.78 -11.60
CA GLN A 78 -8.68 -5.97 -13.04
C GLN A 78 -7.82 -7.19 -13.38
N ILE A 79 -7.99 -8.29 -12.62
CA ILE A 79 -7.26 -9.53 -12.83
C ILE A 79 -8.03 -10.39 -13.83
N ASP A 80 -7.52 -10.48 -15.06
CA ASP A 80 -8.22 -11.14 -16.18
C ASP A 80 -8.55 -12.61 -15.94
N SER A 81 -7.79 -13.32 -15.10
CA SER A 81 -7.93 -14.77 -14.94
C SER A 81 -8.28 -15.21 -13.52
N PRO A 82 -9.09 -16.27 -13.36
CA PRO A 82 -9.56 -16.73 -12.05
C PRO A 82 -8.45 -17.34 -11.20
N GLY A 83 -7.39 -17.89 -11.81
CA GLY A 83 -6.27 -18.49 -11.08
C GLY A 83 -5.50 -17.46 -10.23
N PRO A 84 -4.95 -16.39 -10.83
CA PRO A 84 -4.28 -15.33 -10.08
C PRO A 84 -5.22 -14.62 -9.09
N ALA A 85 -6.49 -14.42 -9.44
CA ALA A 85 -7.45 -13.84 -8.50
C ALA A 85 -7.71 -14.74 -7.29
N ARG A 86 -7.83 -16.06 -7.49
CA ARG A 86 -7.92 -17.03 -6.39
C ARG A 86 -6.64 -17.07 -5.55
N PHE A 87 -5.48 -16.89 -6.18
CA PHE A 87 -4.20 -16.78 -5.47
C PHE A 87 -4.20 -15.56 -4.53
N VAL A 88 -4.63 -14.39 -5.02
CA VAL A 88 -4.78 -13.17 -4.21
C VAL A 88 -5.80 -13.38 -3.09
N GLN A 89 -6.94 -13.98 -3.40
CA GLN A 89 -7.98 -14.30 -2.41
C GLN A 89 -7.44 -15.14 -1.24
N ILE A 90 -6.66 -16.19 -1.53
CA ILE A 90 -6.04 -17.01 -0.49
C ILE A 90 -5.13 -16.17 0.40
N LEU A 91 -4.31 -15.29 -0.18
CA LEU A 91 -3.41 -14.44 0.62
C LEU A 91 -4.18 -13.42 1.47
N MET A 92 -5.28 -12.88 0.94
CA MET A 92 -6.20 -12.02 1.66
C MET A 92 -6.85 -12.75 2.84
N GLU A 93 -7.33 -13.98 2.65
CA GLU A 93 -7.91 -14.83 3.70
C GLU A 93 -6.88 -15.17 4.81
N MET A 94 -5.60 -15.28 4.44
CA MET A 94 -4.52 -15.64 5.36
C MET A 94 -3.98 -14.45 6.17
N GLN A 95 -4.40 -13.21 5.88
CA GLN A 95 -4.22 -12.02 6.72
C GLN A 95 -2.79 -11.84 7.29
N GLY A 96 -1.77 -11.83 6.42
CA GLY A 96 -0.36 -11.70 6.84
C GLY A 96 0.38 -13.01 7.04
N GLN A 97 -0.31 -14.15 7.11
CA GLN A 97 0.36 -15.43 7.31
C GLN A 97 0.99 -15.94 6.01
N ALA A 98 2.23 -16.40 6.10
CA ALA A 98 2.92 -17.04 4.99
C ALA A 98 2.27 -18.38 4.61
N VAL A 99 2.02 -18.54 3.33
CA VAL A 99 1.49 -19.75 2.71
C VAL A 99 2.64 -20.44 1.98
N SER A 100 3.08 -21.58 2.52
CA SER A 100 4.12 -22.39 1.87
C SER A 100 3.69 -22.79 0.45
N GLU A 101 4.66 -22.98 -0.45
CA GLU A 101 4.37 -23.37 -1.84
C GLU A 101 3.60 -24.69 -1.92
N ARG A 102 3.88 -25.64 -1.01
CA ARG A 102 3.13 -26.89 -0.87
C ARG A 102 1.66 -26.63 -0.48
N LYS A 103 1.42 -25.79 0.53
CA LYS A 103 0.06 -25.44 0.96
C LYS A 103 -0.68 -24.69 -0.15
N MET A 104 -0.02 -23.77 -0.83
CA MET A 104 -0.59 -23.03 -1.96
C MET A 104 -0.98 -23.97 -3.12
N THR A 105 -0.11 -24.93 -3.45
CA THR A 105 -0.37 -25.98 -4.46
C THR A 105 -1.65 -26.76 -4.13
N GLN A 106 -1.82 -27.14 -2.87
CA GLN A 106 -3.01 -27.86 -2.41
C GLN A 106 -4.28 -26.99 -2.50
N LEU A 107 -4.22 -25.74 -2.06
CA LEU A 107 -5.36 -24.81 -2.08
C LEU A 107 -5.77 -24.40 -3.50
N MET A 108 -4.81 -24.33 -4.42
CA MET A 108 -5.04 -23.98 -5.82
C MET A 108 -5.42 -25.19 -6.70
N GLY A 109 -5.17 -26.42 -6.24
CA GLY A 109 -5.42 -27.63 -7.02
C GLY A 109 -4.56 -27.74 -8.30
N CYS A 110 -3.40 -27.09 -8.35
CA CYS A 110 -2.53 -27.07 -9.53
C CYS A 110 -1.13 -27.65 -9.22
N LYS A 111 -0.25 -27.74 -10.22
CA LYS A 111 1.14 -28.18 -10.01
C LYS A 111 1.97 -27.05 -9.38
N ALA A 112 3.02 -27.41 -8.61
CA ALA A 112 3.93 -26.45 -7.98
C ALA A 112 4.55 -25.47 -8.99
N ALA A 113 4.96 -25.96 -10.17
CA ALA A 113 5.50 -25.12 -11.25
C ALA A 113 4.53 -23.99 -11.70
N SER A 114 3.23 -24.18 -11.54
CA SER A 114 2.22 -23.18 -11.88
C SER A 114 2.11 -22.08 -10.82
N ILE A 115 2.54 -22.32 -9.58
CA ILE A 115 2.40 -21.36 -8.47
C ILE A 115 3.22 -20.11 -8.71
N LYS A 116 4.45 -20.25 -9.20
CA LYS A 116 5.30 -19.10 -9.55
C LYS A 116 4.64 -18.23 -10.62
N MET A 117 4.16 -18.84 -11.70
CA MET A 117 3.45 -18.14 -12.77
C MET A 117 2.18 -17.43 -12.26
N LEU A 118 1.40 -18.09 -11.41
CA LEU A 118 0.19 -17.50 -10.83
C LEU A 118 0.51 -16.31 -9.93
N ALA A 119 1.57 -16.40 -9.12
CA ALA A 119 2.04 -15.30 -8.30
C ALA A 119 2.52 -14.11 -9.14
N ASP A 120 3.26 -14.36 -10.22
CA ASP A 120 3.76 -13.30 -11.10
C ASP A 120 2.61 -12.59 -11.85
N LYS A 121 1.60 -13.34 -12.31
CA LYS A 121 0.37 -12.76 -12.89
C LYS A 121 -0.45 -11.98 -11.86
N ALA A 122 -0.54 -12.48 -10.63
CA ALA A 122 -1.23 -11.78 -9.55
C ALA A 122 -0.55 -10.44 -9.24
N ARG A 123 0.79 -10.43 -9.15
CA ARG A 123 1.57 -9.19 -8.97
C ARG A 123 1.37 -8.20 -10.11
N ALA A 124 1.30 -8.68 -11.35
CA ALA A 124 1.09 -7.83 -12.52
C ALA A 124 -0.27 -7.10 -12.42
N GLY A 125 -1.36 -7.83 -12.17
CA GLY A 125 -2.68 -7.20 -12.02
C GLY A 125 -2.77 -6.25 -10.82
N LEU A 126 -2.11 -6.57 -9.71
CA LEU A 126 -2.05 -5.66 -8.56
C LEU A 126 -1.29 -4.37 -8.86
N ARG A 127 -0.20 -4.45 -9.62
CA ARG A 127 0.56 -3.27 -10.07
C ARG A 127 -0.25 -2.39 -11.01
N GLU A 128 -1.03 -2.96 -11.90
CA GLU A 128 -1.94 -2.21 -12.78
C GLU A 128 -2.99 -1.42 -11.99
N CYS A 129 -3.36 -1.92 -10.81
CA CYS A 129 -4.25 -1.23 -9.86
C CYS A 129 -3.53 -0.31 -8.85
N GLY A 130 -2.22 -0.07 -9.03
CA GLY A 130 -1.42 0.81 -8.18
C GLY A 130 -0.88 0.18 -6.89
N PHE A 131 -0.96 -1.15 -6.74
CA PHE A 131 -0.42 -1.86 -5.59
C PHE A 131 0.92 -2.54 -5.94
N GLU A 132 2.03 -1.83 -5.73
CA GLU A 132 3.34 -2.24 -6.27
C GLU A 132 4.04 -3.41 -5.54
N ILE A 133 3.77 -3.61 -4.24
CA ILE A 133 4.53 -4.53 -3.34
C ILE A 133 3.64 -5.54 -2.60
N SER A 134 2.43 -5.81 -3.07
CA SER A 134 1.42 -6.53 -2.26
C SER A 134 1.66 -8.03 -2.04
N ILE A 135 2.55 -8.66 -2.81
CA ILE A 135 2.82 -10.11 -2.71
C ILE A 135 4.31 -10.35 -2.58
N ALA A 136 4.75 -10.58 -1.35
CA ALA A 136 6.10 -10.95 -1.02
C ALA A 136 6.30 -12.47 -1.04
N ARG A 137 7.56 -12.89 -1.30
CA ARG A 137 8.00 -14.27 -1.14
C ARG A 137 9.12 -14.31 -0.10
N GLY A 138 8.84 -14.87 1.07
CA GLY A 138 9.84 -15.08 2.11
C GLY A 138 10.78 -16.21 1.70
N GLY A 139 12.09 -16.03 1.81
CA GLY A 139 13.08 -17.07 1.54
C GLY A 139 12.79 -18.31 2.39
N GLY A 140 12.26 -19.37 1.77
CA GLY A 140 11.87 -20.62 2.43
C GLY A 140 10.48 -20.64 3.08
N SER A 141 9.80 -19.49 3.25
CA SER A 141 8.51 -19.40 3.96
C SER A 141 7.28 -19.44 3.06
N GLY A 142 7.45 -19.24 1.75
CA GLY A 142 6.36 -19.21 0.77
C GLY A 142 5.89 -17.78 0.46
N TYR A 143 4.61 -17.64 0.14
CA TYR A 143 3.99 -16.38 -0.30
C TYR A 143 3.16 -15.74 0.81
N PHE A 144 3.22 -14.42 0.94
CA PHE A 144 2.37 -13.67 1.84
C PHE A 144 2.03 -12.31 1.26
N MET A 145 0.95 -11.74 1.77
CA MET A 145 0.54 -10.35 1.62
C MET A 145 0.61 -9.72 3.00
N ASP A 146 1.04 -8.46 3.11
CA ASP A 146 1.08 -7.80 4.42
C ASP A 146 -0.30 -7.82 5.09
N LYS A 147 -0.33 -7.91 6.43
CA LYS A 147 -1.60 -8.03 7.16
C LYS A 147 -2.51 -6.82 6.93
N LEU A 148 -1.94 -5.62 6.91
CA LEU A 148 -2.70 -4.39 6.71
C LEU A 148 -3.22 -4.31 5.27
N GLU A 149 -2.38 -4.61 4.30
CA GLU A 149 -2.78 -4.68 2.88
C GLU A 149 -3.90 -5.70 2.65
N ALA A 150 -3.72 -6.92 3.18
CA ALA A 150 -4.73 -7.97 3.11
C ALA A 150 -6.06 -7.51 3.70
N TRP A 151 -6.02 -6.85 4.85
CA TRP A 151 -7.22 -6.32 5.50
C TRP A 151 -7.90 -5.21 4.68
N HIS A 152 -7.14 -4.24 4.19
CA HIS A 152 -7.66 -3.12 3.38
C HIS A 152 -8.28 -3.61 2.07
N MET A 153 -7.54 -4.42 1.31
CA MET A 153 -8.00 -4.95 0.04
C MET A 153 -9.28 -5.76 0.20
N THR A 154 -9.37 -6.54 1.27
CA THR A 154 -10.54 -7.37 1.54
C THR A 154 -11.77 -6.53 1.80
N ARG A 155 -11.62 -5.45 2.56
CA ARG A 155 -12.72 -4.51 2.82
C ARG A 155 -13.09 -3.70 1.59
N LEU A 156 -12.13 -3.21 0.82
CA LEU A 156 -12.40 -2.50 -0.42
C LEU A 156 -13.17 -3.37 -1.41
N CYS A 157 -12.76 -4.62 -1.61
CA CYS A 157 -13.50 -5.55 -2.46
C CYS A 157 -14.92 -5.80 -1.93
N LYS A 158 -15.12 -5.84 -0.60
CA LYS A 158 -16.45 -6.03 -0.01
C LYS A 158 -17.34 -4.80 -0.12
N VAL A 159 -16.78 -3.60 -0.02
CA VAL A 159 -17.48 -2.33 -0.30
C VAL A 159 -17.97 -2.33 -1.74
N VAL A 160 -17.12 -2.72 -2.69
CA VAL A 160 -17.51 -2.83 -4.11
C VAL A 160 -18.55 -3.93 -4.33
N GLU A 161 -18.46 -5.06 -3.65
CA GLU A 161 -19.48 -6.11 -3.73
C GLU A 161 -20.87 -5.61 -3.26
N ILE A 162 -20.92 -4.87 -2.15
CA ILE A 162 -22.18 -4.41 -1.56
C ILE A 162 -22.76 -3.19 -2.29
N TYR A 163 -21.90 -2.23 -2.61
CA TYR A 163 -22.30 -0.92 -3.12
C TYR A 163 -22.02 -0.74 -4.62
N GLY A 164 -21.06 -1.45 -5.19
CA GLY A 164 -20.78 -1.45 -6.63
C GLY A 164 -21.91 -2.11 -7.44
N ALA A 165 -22.61 -3.10 -6.88
CA ALA A 165 -23.83 -3.65 -7.46
C ALA A 165 -25.01 -2.65 -7.46
N GLN A 166 -24.94 -1.59 -6.65
CA GLN A 166 -25.96 -0.55 -6.53
C GLN A 166 -25.62 0.72 -7.33
N SER A 167 -24.43 0.78 -7.94
CA SER A 167 -24.06 1.92 -8.79
C SER A 167 -24.88 1.85 -10.08
N PRO A 168 -25.71 2.86 -10.41
CA PRO A 168 -26.34 2.91 -11.71
C PRO A 168 -25.21 2.93 -12.74
N ARG A 169 -25.16 1.90 -13.60
CA ARG A 169 -24.26 1.88 -14.75
C ARG A 169 -24.37 3.24 -15.41
N CYS A 170 -23.27 4.00 -15.49
CA CYS A 170 -23.25 5.23 -16.26
C CYS A 170 -23.90 4.91 -17.62
N PRO A 171 -24.96 5.60 -18.02
CA PRO A 171 -25.52 5.38 -19.34
C PRO A 171 -24.40 5.58 -20.36
N PRO A 172 -24.32 4.73 -21.40
CA PRO A 172 -23.29 4.85 -22.42
C PRO A 172 -23.29 6.28 -22.95
N ASP A 173 -22.10 6.87 -22.99
CA ASP A 173 -21.88 8.23 -23.44
C ASP A 173 -22.56 8.42 -24.82
N HIS A 174 -23.57 9.28 -24.90
CA HIS A 174 -24.36 9.52 -26.11
C HIS A 174 -23.57 10.28 -27.20
N ARG A 175 -22.24 10.23 -27.16
CA ARG A 175 -21.33 11.01 -28.00
C ARG A 175 -20.86 10.33 -29.29
N GLU A 176 -21.48 9.24 -29.71
CA GLU A 176 -21.32 8.69 -31.06
C GLU A 176 -22.66 8.57 -31.79
N ARG A 177 -23.35 9.71 -31.95
CA ARG A 177 -24.28 9.90 -33.09
C ARG A 177 -23.97 11.22 -33.77
N LYS A 178 -23.11 11.11 -34.79
CA LYS A 178 -22.92 11.95 -35.99
C LYS A 178 -21.67 11.35 -36.63
N THR A 179 -21.74 10.60 -37.72
CA THR A 179 -22.06 11.10 -39.06
C THR A 179 -22.46 9.96 -39.99
N THR A 180 -23.64 10.07 -40.61
CA THR A 180 -23.88 9.60 -41.98
C THR A 180 -24.46 10.77 -42.75
#